data_AF-A0A962UIK5-F1
#
_entry.id   AF-A0A962UIK5-F1
#
_cell.length_a   1.000
_cell.length_b   1.000
_cell.length_c   1.000
_cell.angle_alpha   90.00
_cell.angle_beta   90.00
_cell.angle_gamma   90.00
#
_symmetry.space_group_name_H-M   'P 1'
#
loop_
_entity.id
_entity.type
_entity.pdbx_description
1 polymer ?
#
loop_
_entity_poly.entity_id
_entity_poly.type
_entity_poly.pdbx_seq_one_letter_code
_entity_poly.pdbx_strand_id
1 'polypeptide(L)'
;MIKLITLTLLLLPGFAQAVICKTVEPDGSVSYADVAASECPQQVKLPPYSSYAPRQVQSNPAQESAVRGTAAPFVRYESIQIVQPTGGGTVRNNEGKVPVSIALVPPLQENHSITLYLDGNAVPGGFDGPAIDLSGVERGSHTLKAAVFDAGGRQLIESSATRFTMRQSSVYDPPKKPVPEQPIAPPAEPTPPYVPPAQPGYGPSSPADYKPKAGGISSTPGKTNPAFTPKYNP
;
A
#
# COMPACT_ATOMS: atom_id res chain seq x y z
N MET A 1 -18.41 -53.02 30.93
CA MET A 1 -16.94 -52.85 30.87
C MET A 1 -16.41 -52.79 29.43
N ILE A 2 -16.92 -53.59 28.48
CA ILE A 2 -16.48 -53.57 27.06
C ILE A 2 -16.73 -52.24 26.33
N LYS A 3 -17.83 -51.53 26.61
CA LYS A 3 -18.14 -50.21 25.98
C LYS A 3 -17.25 -49.06 26.44
N LEU A 4 -16.63 -49.15 27.63
CA LEU A 4 -15.69 -48.12 28.08
C LEU A 4 -14.32 -48.30 27.41
N ILE A 5 -13.89 -49.55 27.18
CA ILE A 5 -12.61 -49.86 26.54
C ILE A 5 -12.61 -49.44 25.06
N THR A 6 -13.74 -49.58 24.35
CA THR A 6 -13.84 -49.15 22.95
C THR A 6 -13.85 -47.63 22.78
N LEU A 7 -14.29 -46.87 23.78
CA LEU A 7 -14.26 -45.40 23.73
C LEU A 7 -12.87 -44.83 24.05
N THR A 8 -12.10 -45.49 24.93
CA THR A 8 -10.71 -45.08 25.23
C THR A 8 -9.74 -45.40 24.08
N LEU A 9 -10.00 -46.44 23.28
CA LEU A 9 -9.16 -46.79 22.13
C LEU A 9 -9.35 -45.83 20.92
N LEU A 10 -10.50 -45.17 20.82
CA LEU A 10 -10.81 -44.24 19.72
C LEU A 10 -10.27 -42.81 19.96
N LEU A 11 -9.72 -42.52 21.15
CA LEU A 11 -9.31 -41.18 21.57
C LEU A 11 -7.80 -40.95 21.61
N LEU A 12 -6.99 -41.79 20.94
CA LEU A 12 -5.57 -41.51 20.71
C LEU A 12 -5.37 -40.78 19.37
N PRO A 13 -5.32 -39.44 19.33
CA PRO A 13 -4.74 -38.76 18.19
C PRO A 13 -3.24 -39.06 18.17
N GLY A 14 -2.77 -39.73 17.12
CA GLY A 14 -1.34 -39.85 16.87
C GLY A 14 -0.76 -38.45 16.66
N PHE A 15 0.16 -38.03 17.53
CA PHE A 15 0.93 -36.80 17.36
C PHE A 15 1.91 -36.97 16.19
N ALA A 16 1.40 -36.94 14.95
CA ALA A 16 2.22 -36.85 13.76
C ALA A 16 2.67 -35.39 13.58
N GLN A 17 3.87 -35.08 14.08
CA GLN A 17 4.54 -33.83 13.75
C GLN A 17 5.13 -34.00 12.35
N ALA A 18 4.47 -33.44 11.33
CA ALA A 18 4.98 -33.43 9.97
C ALA A 18 6.15 -32.43 9.87
N VAL A 19 7.27 -32.87 9.29
CA VAL A 19 8.45 -32.03 9.09
C VAL A 19 8.91 -32.14 7.64
N ILE A 20 9.47 -31.06 7.12
CA ILE A 20 10.00 -31.03 5.76
C ILE A 20 11.37 -31.72 5.77
N CYS A 21 11.46 -32.82 5.03
CA CYS A 21 12.67 -33.61 4.91
C CYS A 21 13.32 -33.41 3.57
N LYS A 22 14.65 -33.32 3.59
CA LYS A 22 15.48 -33.26 2.39
C LYS A 22 16.20 -34.58 2.23
N THR A 23 16.01 -35.22 1.08
CA THR A 23 16.75 -36.42 0.68
C THR A 23 17.63 -36.10 -0.52
N VAL A 24 18.87 -36.59 -0.49
CA VAL A 24 19.81 -36.49 -1.61
C VAL A 24 20.04 -37.90 -2.13
N GLU A 25 19.67 -38.12 -3.38
CA GLU A 25 19.79 -39.42 -4.04
C GLU A 25 21.22 -39.65 -4.55
N PRO A 26 21.64 -40.91 -4.80
CA PRO A 26 23.01 -41.23 -5.21
C PRO A 26 23.46 -40.59 -6.53
N ASP A 27 22.52 -40.17 -7.38
CA ASP A 27 22.77 -39.43 -8.62
C ASP A 27 22.95 -37.91 -8.40
N GLY A 28 22.87 -37.46 -7.15
CA GLY A 28 22.99 -36.07 -6.73
C GLY A 28 21.70 -35.27 -6.79
N SER A 29 20.57 -35.88 -7.16
CA SER A 29 19.27 -35.20 -7.17
C SER A 29 18.74 -34.98 -5.74
N VAL A 30 17.98 -33.90 -5.54
CA VAL A 30 17.48 -33.49 -4.23
C VAL A 30 15.96 -33.44 -4.26
N SER A 31 15.32 -34.17 -3.35
CA SER A 31 13.87 -34.22 -3.19
C SER A 31 13.44 -33.71 -1.80
N TYR A 32 12.30 -33.03 -1.75
CA TYR A 32 11.70 -32.52 -0.51
C TYR A 32 10.32 -33.15 -0.32
N ALA A 33 10.08 -33.74 0.85
CA ALA A 33 8.83 -34.40 1.17
C ALA A 33 8.39 -34.07 2.61
N ASP A 34 7.08 -33.92 2.82
CA ASP A 34 6.47 -33.82 4.13
C ASP A 34 6.27 -35.24 4.68
N VAL A 35 7.16 -35.66 5.58
CA VAL A 35 7.09 -36.98 6.24
C VAL A 35 7.04 -36.81 7.75
N ALA A 36 6.67 -37.87 8.46
CA ALA A 36 6.66 -37.86 9.92
C ALA A 36 8.08 -37.60 10.45
N ALA A 37 8.21 -36.79 11.51
CA ALA A 37 9.52 -36.40 12.06
C ALA A 37 10.45 -37.58 12.41
N SER A 38 9.89 -38.72 12.79
CA SER A 38 10.64 -39.95 13.09
C SER A 38 11.29 -40.61 11.88
N GLU A 39 10.81 -40.32 10.67
CA GLU A 39 11.25 -40.93 9.41
C GLU A 39 12.21 -40.01 8.63
N CYS A 40 12.60 -38.88 9.23
CA CYS A 40 13.38 -37.83 8.59
C CYS A 40 14.88 -37.95 8.89
N PRO A 41 15.73 -38.39 7.95
CA PRO A 41 17.18 -38.46 8.19
C PRO A 41 17.83 -37.06 8.26
N GLN A 42 17.29 -36.08 7.52
CA GLN A 42 17.76 -34.71 7.55
C GLN A 42 16.58 -33.72 7.50
N GLN A 43 16.20 -33.24 8.68
CA GLN A 43 15.16 -32.22 8.83
C GLN A 43 15.67 -30.86 8.34
N VAL A 44 14.86 -30.19 7.52
CA VAL A 44 15.16 -28.84 7.04
C VAL A 44 14.68 -27.82 8.06
N LYS A 45 15.61 -27.07 8.66
CA LYS A 45 15.27 -25.90 9.47
C LYS A 45 15.00 -24.71 8.55
N LEU A 46 13.72 -24.36 8.41
CA LEU A 46 13.36 -23.18 7.63
C LEU A 46 13.83 -21.89 8.34
N PRO A 47 14.36 -20.91 7.58
CA PRO A 47 14.54 -19.58 8.12
C PRO A 47 13.17 -18.98 8.49
N PRO A 48 13.13 -18.01 9.42
CA PRO A 48 11.91 -17.29 9.70
C PRO A 48 11.36 -16.67 8.41
N TYR A 49 10.05 -16.71 8.25
CA TYR A 49 9.38 -16.10 7.11
C TYR A 49 9.69 -14.60 7.07
N SER A 50 9.89 -14.07 5.86
CA SER A 50 10.05 -12.64 5.67
C SER A 50 8.72 -11.96 5.99
N SER A 51 8.66 -11.28 7.13
CA SER A 51 7.57 -10.37 7.47
C SER A 51 8.09 -8.95 7.41
N TYR A 52 7.24 -8.04 6.93
CA TYR A 52 7.47 -6.61 7.09
C TYR A 52 6.43 -6.08 8.08
N ALA A 53 6.86 -5.20 8.97
CA ALA A 53 5.92 -4.45 9.78
C ALA A 53 5.24 -3.41 8.87
N PRO A 54 3.90 -3.37 8.78
CA PRO A 54 3.24 -2.27 8.10
C PRO A 54 3.69 -0.97 8.75
N ARG A 55 4.01 0.02 7.92
CA ARG A 55 4.37 1.36 8.41
C ARG A 55 3.22 1.83 9.29
N GLN A 56 3.50 2.10 10.56
CA GLN A 56 2.52 2.73 11.42
C GLN A 56 2.19 4.07 10.78
N VAL A 57 0.99 4.17 10.23
CA VAL A 57 0.45 5.47 9.83
C VAL A 57 0.30 6.18 11.16
N GLN A 58 1.20 7.13 11.44
CA GLN A 58 0.92 8.12 12.47
C GLN A 58 -0.43 8.70 12.04
N SER A 59 -1.49 8.39 12.78
CA SER A 59 -2.67 9.22 12.73
C SER A 59 -2.19 10.57 13.22
N ASN A 60 -1.72 11.39 12.28
CA ASN A 60 -1.88 12.82 12.45
C ASN A 60 -3.38 12.93 12.78
N PRO A 61 -3.78 13.42 13.98
CA PRO A 61 -5.18 13.73 14.18
C PRO A 61 -5.56 14.49 12.93
N ALA A 62 -6.62 14.02 12.26
CA ALA A 62 -7.06 14.62 11.02
C ALA A 62 -6.86 16.12 11.22
N GLN A 63 -6.06 16.74 10.36
CA GLN A 63 -6.36 18.13 10.07
C GLN A 63 -7.74 18.06 9.41
N GLU A 64 -8.80 17.80 10.21
CA GLU A 64 -9.78 18.80 10.54
C GLU A 64 -9.03 20.13 10.46
N SER A 65 -8.87 20.59 9.24
CA SER A 65 -8.63 21.97 8.97
C SER A 65 -9.94 22.59 9.39
N ALA A 66 -10.11 22.72 10.71
CA ALA A 66 -10.79 23.82 11.31
C ALA A 66 -10.00 25.04 10.86
N VAL A 67 -10.17 25.39 9.59
CA VAL A 67 -10.18 26.77 9.16
C VAL A 67 -11.40 27.34 9.88
N ARG A 68 -11.25 27.57 11.19
CA ARG A 68 -11.86 28.71 11.87
C ARG A 68 -11.11 29.96 11.41
N GLY A 69 -10.96 30.11 10.10
CA GLY A 69 -11.09 31.44 9.52
C GLY A 69 -12.56 31.75 9.70
N THR A 70 -12.86 32.97 10.15
CA THR A 70 -14.21 33.50 10.26
C THR A 70 -14.95 33.20 8.96
N ALA A 71 -15.68 32.09 8.89
CA ALA A 71 -16.30 31.64 7.67
C ALA A 71 -17.35 32.69 7.36
N ALA A 72 -17.19 33.36 6.22
CA ALA A 72 -18.26 34.19 5.70
C ALA A 72 -19.54 33.34 5.72
N PRO A 73 -20.69 33.91 6.14
CA PRO A 73 -21.93 33.17 6.21
C PRO A 73 -22.17 32.48 4.86
N PHE A 74 -22.48 31.17 4.90
CA PHE A 74 -22.77 30.42 3.68
C PHE A 74 -23.92 31.10 2.94
N VAL A 75 -23.66 31.58 1.72
CA VAL A 75 -24.67 32.21 0.86
C VAL A 75 -25.22 31.20 -0.14
N ARG A 76 -24.33 30.52 -0.86
CA ARG A 76 -24.64 29.53 -1.89
C ARG A 76 -23.40 28.72 -2.26
N TYR A 77 -23.60 27.61 -2.97
CA TYR A 77 -22.52 26.94 -3.69
C TYR A 77 -22.12 27.74 -4.93
N GLU A 78 -20.81 27.88 -5.13
CA GLU A 78 -20.21 28.60 -6.26
C GLU A 78 -19.89 27.66 -7.42
N SER A 79 -19.39 26.45 -7.13
CA SER A 79 -19.06 25.46 -8.15
C SER A 79 -19.16 24.04 -7.63
N ILE A 80 -19.48 23.13 -8.56
CA ILE A 80 -19.47 21.68 -8.36
C ILE A 80 -18.91 21.00 -9.61
N GLN A 81 -17.99 20.06 -9.43
CA GLN A 81 -17.40 19.30 -10.51
C GLN A 81 -17.09 17.87 -10.07
N ILE A 82 -17.38 16.90 -10.93
CA ILE A 82 -16.90 15.53 -10.75
C ILE A 82 -15.46 15.48 -11.27
N VAL A 83 -14.52 15.17 -10.36
CA VAL A 83 -13.08 15.05 -10.64
C VAL A 83 -12.72 13.62 -11.00
N GLN A 84 -13.35 12.65 -10.32
CA GLN A 84 -13.21 11.23 -10.59
C GLN A 84 -14.63 10.62 -10.68
N PRO A 85 -14.92 9.73 -11.66
CA PRO A 85 -14.09 9.38 -12.80
C PRO A 85 -13.82 10.59 -13.72
N THR A 86 -12.67 10.59 -14.39
CA THR A 86 -12.36 11.62 -15.37
C THR A 86 -13.28 11.51 -16.58
N GLY A 87 -13.63 12.64 -17.19
CA GLY A 87 -14.42 12.67 -18.42
C GLY A 87 -13.73 11.90 -19.55
N GLY A 88 -14.44 10.94 -20.14
CA GLY A 88 -13.93 9.98 -21.13
C GLY A 88 -13.02 8.88 -20.56
N GLY A 89 -12.77 8.89 -19.25
CA GLY A 89 -11.93 7.92 -18.56
C GLY A 89 -12.52 6.51 -18.54
N THR A 90 -11.66 5.52 -18.31
CA THR A 90 -12.06 4.12 -18.10
C THR A 90 -11.83 3.70 -16.66
N VAL A 91 -12.88 3.23 -16.01
CA VAL A 91 -12.84 2.59 -14.70
C VAL A 91 -12.83 1.08 -14.92
N ARG A 92 -11.88 0.37 -14.32
CA ARG A 92 -11.77 -1.09 -14.43
C ARG A 92 -11.97 -1.73 -13.07
N ASN A 93 -13.12 -2.36 -12.86
CA ASN A 93 -13.42 -3.09 -11.63
C ASN A 93 -14.46 -4.18 -11.93
N ASN A 94 -14.20 -5.41 -11.48
CA ASN A 94 -15.05 -6.57 -11.81
C ASN A 94 -16.36 -6.60 -11.01
N GLU A 95 -16.45 -5.88 -9.88
CA GLU A 95 -17.61 -5.85 -8.98
C GLU A 95 -18.54 -4.67 -9.25
N GLY A 96 -18.29 -3.89 -10.31
CA GLY A 96 -19.11 -2.71 -10.57
C GLY A 96 -18.79 -1.51 -9.66
N LYS A 97 -17.64 -1.49 -8.99
CA LYS A 97 -17.27 -0.37 -8.10
C LYS A 97 -16.66 0.79 -8.88
N VAL A 98 -17.18 1.99 -8.65
CA VAL A 98 -16.69 3.22 -9.28
C VAL A 98 -16.42 4.28 -8.21
N PRO A 99 -15.15 4.65 -7.97
CA PRO A 99 -14.82 5.74 -7.06
C PRO A 99 -15.20 7.06 -7.70
N VAL A 100 -15.97 7.86 -6.96
CA VAL A 100 -16.43 9.19 -7.35
C VAL A 100 -15.82 10.21 -6.40
N SER A 101 -15.24 11.27 -6.96
CA SER A 101 -14.69 12.39 -6.18
C SER A 101 -15.20 13.69 -6.75
N ILE A 102 -15.74 14.55 -5.90
CA ILE A 102 -16.40 15.80 -6.27
C ILE A 102 -15.62 16.98 -5.69
N ALA A 103 -15.25 17.93 -6.54
CA ALA A 103 -14.81 19.25 -6.09
C ALA A 103 -16.06 20.13 -5.90
N LEU A 104 -16.27 20.61 -4.68
CA LEU A 104 -17.39 21.46 -4.31
C LEU A 104 -16.87 22.70 -3.56
N VAL A 105 -17.29 23.88 -3.99
CA VAL A 105 -16.88 25.16 -3.38
C VAL A 105 -18.12 26.00 -3.07
N PRO A 106 -18.26 26.53 -1.84
CA PRO A 106 -17.63 26.07 -0.59
C PRO A 106 -17.88 24.58 -0.27
N PRO A 107 -17.20 24.00 0.74
CA PRO A 107 -17.44 22.62 1.17
C PRO A 107 -18.90 22.37 1.52
N LEU A 108 -19.31 21.09 1.45
CA LEU A 108 -20.67 20.67 1.77
C LEU A 108 -21.05 21.15 3.18
N GLN A 109 -22.17 21.85 3.28
CA GLN A 109 -22.67 22.36 4.56
C GLN A 109 -23.40 21.26 5.33
N GLU A 110 -23.50 21.43 6.65
CA GLU A 110 -24.31 20.57 7.50
C GLU A 110 -25.78 20.54 7.04
N ASN A 111 -26.40 19.37 7.13
CA ASN A 111 -27.79 19.11 6.68
C ASN A 111 -28.03 19.30 5.17
N HIS A 112 -26.99 19.49 4.36
CA HIS A 112 -27.06 19.36 2.91
C HIS A 112 -26.58 17.96 2.50
N SER A 113 -27.07 17.47 1.38
CA SER A 113 -26.71 16.14 0.86
C SER A 113 -26.41 16.19 -0.63
N ILE A 114 -25.55 15.28 -1.08
CA ILE A 114 -25.23 15.07 -2.49
C ILE A 114 -26.05 13.89 -3.00
N THR A 115 -26.71 14.06 -4.13
CA THR A 115 -27.33 12.96 -4.88
C THR A 115 -26.58 12.78 -6.19
N LEU A 116 -26.20 11.54 -6.47
CA LEU A 116 -25.61 11.15 -7.74
C LEU A 116 -26.69 10.68 -8.71
N TYR A 117 -26.52 10.97 -9.99
CA TYR A 117 -27.35 10.45 -11.06
C TYR A 117 -26.48 9.66 -12.03
N LEU A 118 -26.80 8.38 -12.20
CA LEU A 118 -26.15 7.48 -13.15
C LEU A 118 -27.12 7.21 -14.29
N ASP A 119 -26.74 7.60 -15.51
CA ASP A 119 -27.56 7.47 -16.72
C ASP A 119 -28.96 8.08 -16.60
N GLY A 120 -29.05 9.16 -15.82
CA GLY A 120 -30.31 9.87 -15.54
C GLY A 120 -31.09 9.33 -14.34
N ASN A 121 -30.72 8.16 -13.80
CA ASN A 121 -31.37 7.59 -12.62
C ASN A 121 -30.67 8.06 -11.34
N ALA A 122 -31.45 8.49 -10.35
CA ALA A 122 -30.91 8.84 -9.04
C ALA A 122 -30.34 7.59 -8.36
N VAL A 123 -29.09 7.67 -7.93
CA VAL A 123 -28.47 6.65 -7.08
C VAL A 123 -29.11 6.77 -5.68
N PRO A 124 -29.59 5.66 -5.10
CA PRO A 124 -30.19 5.69 -3.77
C PRO A 124 -29.16 6.05 -2.70
N GLY A 125 -29.60 6.84 -1.72
CA GLY A 125 -28.76 7.37 -0.66
C GLY A 125 -28.29 8.79 -0.98
N GLY A 126 -28.62 9.73 -0.10
CA GLY A 126 -27.96 11.04 -0.08
C GLY A 126 -26.60 10.89 0.59
N PHE A 127 -25.56 11.45 0.00
CA PHE A 127 -24.19 11.38 0.49
C PHE A 127 -23.84 12.66 1.25
N ASP A 128 -23.19 12.50 2.40
CA ASP A 128 -22.74 13.58 3.29
C ASP A 128 -21.30 14.02 3.01
N GLY A 129 -20.68 13.50 1.95
CA GLY A 129 -19.30 13.80 1.60
C GLY A 129 -19.03 13.76 0.09
N PRO A 130 -17.95 14.42 -0.37
CA PRO A 130 -17.58 14.50 -1.78
C PRO A 130 -16.90 13.25 -2.34
N ALA A 131 -16.54 12.28 -1.49
CA ALA A 131 -15.91 11.02 -1.89
C ALA A 131 -16.91 9.88 -1.71
N ILE A 132 -17.30 9.23 -2.81
CA ILE A 132 -18.40 8.27 -2.85
C ILE A 132 -17.97 7.05 -3.66
N ASP A 133 -18.22 5.85 -3.15
CA ASP A 133 -18.01 4.62 -3.91
C ASP A 133 -19.35 4.09 -4.44
N LEU A 134 -19.58 4.27 -5.74
CA LEU A 134 -20.72 3.63 -6.40
C LEU A 134 -20.48 2.13 -6.49
N SER A 135 -21.55 1.35 -6.38
CA SER A 135 -21.54 -0.09 -6.54
C SER A 135 -22.62 -0.55 -7.51
N GLY A 136 -22.45 -1.73 -8.10
CA GLY A 136 -23.41 -2.27 -9.07
C GLY A 136 -23.44 -1.51 -10.41
N VAL A 137 -22.38 -0.80 -10.76
CA VAL A 137 -22.27 -0.16 -12.09
C VAL A 137 -21.95 -1.23 -13.12
N GLU A 138 -22.84 -1.39 -14.10
CA GLU A 138 -22.68 -2.32 -15.19
C GLU A 138 -21.49 -1.96 -16.11
N ARG A 139 -21.07 -2.89 -16.95
CA ARG A 139 -20.05 -2.60 -17.97
C ARG A 139 -20.62 -1.73 -19.09
N GLY A 140 -19.82 -0.84 -19.66
CA GLY A 140 -20.21 -0.02 -20.80
C GLY A 140 -19.95 1.46 -20.61
N SER A 141 -20.56 2.30 -21.44
CA SER A 141 -20.47 3.77 -21.29
C SER A 141 -21.60 4.25 -20.38
N HIS A 142 -21.22 5.05 -19.39
CA HIS A 142 -22.14 5.65 -18.42
C HIS A 142 -21.96 7.15 -18.37
N THR A 143 -23.00 7.85 -17.93
CA THR A 143 -23.02 9.28 -17.70
C THR A 143 -23.33 9.56 -16.24
N LEU A 144 -22.45 10.29 -15.56
CA LEU A 144 -22.58 10.63 -14.15
C LEU A 144 -22.84 12.14 -13.98
N LYS A 145 -23.78 12.48 -13.09
CA LYS A 145 -24.03 13.85 -12.61
C LYS A 145 -24.11 13.84 -11.09
N ALA A 146 -23.81 14.97 -10.48
CA ALA A 146 -23.93 15.19 -9.04
C ALA A 146 -24.74 16.46 -8.80
N ALA A 147 -25.65 16.42 -7.84
CA ALA A 147 -26.41 17.59 -7.42
C ALA A 147 -26.43 17.67 -5.89
N VAL A 148 -26.48 18.89 -5.35
CA VAL A 148 -26.58 19.14 -3.91
C VAL A 148 -27.99 19.57 -3.58
N PHE A 149 -28.54 19.02 -2.51
CA PHE A 149 -29.86 19.33 -1.99
C PHE A 149 -29.76 19.92 -0.58
N ASP A 150 -30.65 20.86 -0.25
CA ASP A 150 -30.84 21.31 1.12
C ASP A 150 -31.69 20.32 1.94
N ALA A 151 -31.79 20.56 3.26
CA ALA A 151 -32.58 19.74 4.17
C ALA A 151 -34.08 19.66 3.79
N GLY A 152 -34.57 20.63 3.01
CA GLY A 152 -35.94 20.66 2.48
C GLY A 152 -36.11 19.94 1.15
N GLY A 153 -35.04 19.34 0.60
CA GLY A 153 -35.06 18.63 -0.67
C GLY A 153 -35.03 19.54 -1.90
N ARG A 154 -34.66 20.81 -1.76
CA ARG A 154 -34.49 21.71 -2.91
C ARG A 154 -33.06 21.61 -3.44
N GLN A 155 -32.94 21.44 -4.76
CA GLN A 155 -31.66 21.43 -5.45
C GLN A 155 -30.99 22.81 -5.40
N LEU A 156 -29.76 22.87 -4.91
CA LEU A 156 -28.97 24.09 -4.76
C LEU A 156 -27.98 24.31 -5.90
N ILE A 157 -27.36 23.23 -6.40
CA ILE A 157 -26.41 23.26 -7.51
C ILE A 157 -26.32 21.86 -8.15
N GLU A 158 -25.89 21.80 -9.41
CA GLU A 158 -25.72 20.57 -10.17
C GLU A 158 -24.49 20.65 -11.08
N SER A 159 -23.80 19.53 -11.25
CA SER A 159 -22.60 19.42 -12.08
C SER A 159 -22.92 19.16 -13.55
N SER A 160 -21.95 19.45 -14.41
CA SER A 160 -21.97 18.98 -15.79
C SER A 160 -21.93 17.45 -15.87
N ALA A 161 -22.59 16.90 -16.89
CA ALA A 161 -22.54 15.48 -17.18
C ALA A 161 -21.12 15.00 -17.49
N THR A 162 -20.66 13.99 -16.76
CA THR A 162 -19.34 13.38 -16.91
C THR A 162 -19.51 11.97 -17.47
N ARG A 163 -19.09 11.77 -18.72
CA ARG A 163 -19.14 10.45 -19.35
C ARG A 163 -17.92 9.63 -18.96
N PHE A 164 -18.08 8.36 -18.63
CA PHE A 164 -16.97 7.44 -18.41
C PHE A 164 -17.30 6.05 -18.96
N THR A 165 -16.31 5.18 -19.03
CA THR A 165 -16.48 3.79 -19.45
C THR A 165 -16.15 2.85 -18.30
N MET A 166 -17.05 1.92 -18.00
CA MET A 166 -16.85 0.86 -17.03
C MET A 166 -16.43 -0.43 -17.73
N ARG A 167 -15.30 -1.00 -17.30
CA ARG A 167 -14.76 -2.26 -17.83
C ARG A 167 -14.68 -3.30 -16.72
N GLN A 168 -15.30 -4.45 -16.99
CA GLN A 168 -15.14 -5.66 -16.20
C GLN A 168 -14.27 -6.63 -16.99
N SER A 169 -13.36 -7.33 -16.31
CA SER A 169 -12.53 -8.38 -16.93
C SER A 169 -13.37 -9.64 -17.04
N SER A 170 -13.36 -10.28 -18.21
CA SER A 170 -14.08 -11.54 -18.41
C SER A 170 -13.11 -12.71 -18.54
N VAL A 171 -13.59 -13.94 -18.30
CA VAL A 171 -12.82 -15.18 -18.55
C VAL A 171 -12.44 -15.33 -20.03
N TYR A 172 -13.18 -14.66 -20.92
CA TYR A 172 -12.90 -14.61 -22.36
C TYR A 172 -11.98 -13.46 -22.78
N ASP A 173 -11.56 -12.58 -21.85
CA ASP A 173 -10.45 -11.68 -22.15
C ASP A 173 -9.20 -12.54 -22.30
N PRO A 174 -8.51 -12.52 -23.46
CA PRO A 174 -7.29 -13.30 -23.61
C PRO A 174 -6.34 -12.93 -22.47
N PRO A 175 -5.70 -13.91 -21.80
CA PRO A 175 -4.70 -13.59 -20.81
C PRO A 175 -3.69 -12.64 -21.47
N LYS A 176 -3.33 -11.56 -20.76
CA LYS A 176 -2.19 -10.74 -21.20
C LYS A 176 -1.06 -11.74 -21.43
N LYS A 177 -0.65 -11.91 -22.69
CA LYS A 177 0.52 -12.76 -22.99
C LYS A 177 1.60 -12.29 -22.04
N PRO A 178 2.27 -13.19 -21.29
CA PRO A 178 3.45 -12.79 -20.55
C PRO A 178 4.30 -12.02 -21.54
N VAL A 179 4.59 -10.75 -21.21
CA VAL A 179 5.59 -10.01 -21.96
C VAL A 179 6.80 -10.94 -21.95
N PRO A 180 7.33 -11.36 -23.12
CA PRO A 180 8.50 -12.21 -23.15
C PRO A 180 9.49 -11.60 -22.18
N GLU A 181 9.89 -12.38 -21.17
CA GLU A 181 10.88 -11.93 -20.21
C GLU A 181 12.06 -11.48 -21.07
N GLN A 182 12.27 -10.16 -21.14
CA GLN A 182 13.41 -9.65 -21.84
C GLN A 182 14.58 -10.37 -21.18
N PRO A 183 15.46 -11.04 -21.96
CA PRO A 183 16.66 -11.63 -21.38
C PRO A 183 17.23 -10.57 -20.46
N ILE A 184 17.34 -10.89 -19.17
CA ILE A 184 18.07 -10.04 -18.23
C ILE A 184 19.37 -9.78 -18.97
N ALA A 185 19.61 -8.53 -19.38
CA ALA A 185 20.86 -8.21 -20.04
C ALA A 185 21.95 -8.81 -19.15
N PRO A 186 22.92 -9.57 -19.71
CA PRO A 186 24.00 -10.11 -18.90
C PRO A 186 24.48 -8.99 -17.99
N PRO A 187 24.69 -9.24 -16.68
CA PRO A 187 25.12 -8.22 -15.74
C PRO A 187 26.15 -7.38 -16.46
N ALA A 188 25.91 -6.07 -16.56
CA ALA A 188 26.86 -5.17 -17.18
C ALA A 188 28.24 -5.56 -16.63
N GLU A 189 29.19 -5.79 -17.53
CA GLU A 189 30.58 -6.13 -17.22
C GLU A 189 30.98 -5.37 -15.95
N PRO A 190 31.56 -6.04 -14.92
CA PRO A 190 31.76 -5.43 -13.61
C PRO A 190 32.36 -4.06 -13.83
N THR A 191 31.56 -3.03 -13.53
CA THR A 191 32.00 -1.64 -13.70
C THR A 191 33.32 -1.55 -12.97
N PRO A 192 34.40 -1.02 -13.59
CA PRO A 192 35.66 -0.86 -12.90
C PRO A 192 35.36 -0.16 -11.56
N PRO A 193 36.01 -0.60 -10.46
CA PRO A 193 35.73 -0.06 -9.15
C PRO A 193 35.70 1.46 -9.24
N TYR A 194 34.61 2.05 -8.76
CA TYR A 194 34.40 3.49 -8.81
C TYR A 194 35.69 4.19 -8.34
N VAL A 195 36.37 4.85 -9.27
CA VAL A 195 37.51 5.70 -8.96
C VAL A 195 36.91 7.06 -8.64
N PRO A 196 36.88 7.48 -7.36
CA PRO A 196 36.41 8.82 -7.03
C PRO A 196 37.27 9.83 -7.82
N PRO A 197 36.66 10.85 -8.44
CA PRO A 197 37.42 11.92 -9.06
C PRO A 197 38.39 12.50 -8.01
N ALA A 198 39.63 12.78 -8.42
CA ALA A 198 40.59 13.43 -7.55
C ALA A 198 39.94 14.68 -6.94
N GLN A 199 39.64 14.63 -5.65
CA GLN A 199 39.05 15.75 -4.93
C GLN A 199 40.02 16.92 -5.06
N PRO A 200 39.61 18.08 -5.59
CA PRO A 200 40.38 19.30 -5.40
C PRO A 200 40.59 19.45 -3.90
N GLY A 201 41.85 19.49 -3.47
CA GLY A 201 42.24 19.30 -2.08
C GLY A 201 41.49 20.22 -1.13
N TYR A 202 40.47 19.69 -0.45
CA TYR A 202 39.92 20.30 0.75
C TYR A 202 40.84 19.97 1.91
N GLY A 203 41.91 20.76 2.05
CA GLY A 203 42.61 20.87 3.32
C GLY A 203 41.76 21.71 4.28
N PRO A 204 41.38 21.22 5.47
CA PRO A 204 40.76 22.07 6.46
C PRO A 204 41.82 23.06 6.97
N SER A 205 41.85 24.28 6.42
CA SER A 205 42.60 25.35 7.05
C SER A 205 41.82 25.81 8.28
N SER A 206 42.16 25.31 9.46
CA SER A 206 41.86 26.05 10.68
C SER A 206 42.66 27.36 10.66
N PRO A 207 42.06 28.51 11.01
CA PRO A 207 42.82 29.72 11.27
C PRO A 207 43.91 29.41 12.30
N ALA A 208 45.13 29.93 12.08
CA ALA A 208 46.31 29.66 12.92
C ALA A 208 46.09 30.01 14.42
N ASP A 209 45.08 30.81 14.72
CA ASP A 209 44.81 31.35 16.06
C ASP A 209 43.68 30.63 16.82
N TYR A 210 43.20 29.49 16.33
CA TYR A 210 42.16 28.73 17.05
C TYR A 210 42.72 28.01 18.29
N LYS A 211 42.50 28.58 19.47
CA LYS A 211 42.69 27.90 20.76
C LYS A 211 41.36 27.29 21.24
N PRO A 212 41.23 25.95 21.29
CA PRO A 212 40.03 25.33 21.86
C PRO A 212 39.96 25.60 23.38
N LYS A 213 38.77 25.97 23.88
CA LYS A 213 38.50 26.02 25.33
C LYS A 213 38.47 24.59 25.89
N ALA A 214 38.97 24.43 27.13
CA ALA A 214 39.05 23.13 27.81
C ALA A 214 37.67 22.44 27.84
N GLY A 215 37.59 21.27 27.20
CA GLY A 215 36.38 20.44 27.09
C GLY A 215 36.00 19.98 25.67
N GLY A 216 36.66 20.49 24.62
CA GLY A 216 36.41 20.05 23.24
C GLY A 216 37.05 18.70 22.91
N ILE A 217 36.26 17.74 22.43
CA ILE A 217 36.76 16.51 21.79
C ILE A 217 37.43 16.86 20.45
N SER A 218 38.66 16.36 20.24
CA SER A 218 39.38 16.54 18.97
C SER A 218 38.60 15.92 17.82
N SER A 219 38.42 16.66 16.73
CA SER A 219 37.76 16.21 15.51
C SER A 219 38.70 15.49 14.54
N THR A 220 39.96 15.26 14.92
CA THR A 220 40.92 14.49 14.11
C THR A 220 40.74 12.99 14.35
N PRO A 221 40.35 12.19 13.34
CA PRO A 221 40.27 10.73 13.48
C PRO A 221 41.67 10.16 13.68
N GLY A 222 41.94 9.64 14.87
CA GLY A 222 43.24 9.10 15.27
C GLY A 222 43.23 8.63 16.74
N LYS A 223 44.25 7.88 17.14
CA LYS A 223 44.36 7.03 18.36
C LYS A 223 44.08 7.68 19.74
N THR A 224 43.66 8.93 19.80
CA THR A 224 43.40 9.68 21.04
C THR A 224 41.91 9.76 21.41
N ASN A 225 41.01 9.14 20.64
CA ASN A 225 39.59 9.05 21.02
C ASN A 225 39.27 7.68 21.66
N PRO A 226 39.19 7.58 23.00
CA PRO A 226 38.94 6.32 23.69
C PRO A 226 37.54 5.75 23.46
N ALA A 227 36.61 6.49 22.84
CA ALA A 227 35.25 6.03 22.56
C ALA A 227 35.14 5.11 21.32
N PHE A 228 36.21 4.97 20.52
CA PHE A 228 36.20 4.17 19.29
C PHE A 228 37.13 2.94 19.43
N THR A 229 36.74 1.99 20.26
CA THR A 229 37.30 0.63 20.23
C THR A 229 36.22 -0.32 19.68
N PRO A 230 36.18 -0.60 18.37
CA PRO A 230 35.28 -1.61 17.84
C PRO A 230 35.72 -3.00 18.34
N LYS A 231 34.93 -3.63 19.21
CA LYS A 231 35.11 -5.04 19.56
C LYS A 231 34.56 -5.89 18.41
N TYR A 232 35.46 -6.53 17.67
CA TYR A 232 35.10 -7.59 16.74
C TYR A 232 35.26 -8.92 17.46
N ASN A 233 34.18 -9.68 17.60
CA ASN A 233 34.25 -11.06 18.12
C ASN A 233 34.18 -11.99 16.89
N PRO A 234 35.14 -12.91 16.70
CA PRO A 234 35.20 -13.80 15.54
C PRO A 234 34.05 -14.81 15.51
#